data_AF-A0A9X1AD41-F1
#
_entry.id   AF-A0A9X1AD41-F1
#
_cell.length_a   1.000
_cell.length_b   1.000
_cell.length_c   1.000
_cell.angle_alpha   90.00
_cell.angle_beta   90.00
_cell.angle_gamma   90.00
#
_symmetry.space_group_name_H-M   'P 1'
#
loop_
_entity.id
_entity.type
_entity.pdbx_description
1 polymer ?
#
loop_
_entity_poly.entity_id
_entity_poly.type
_entity_poly.pdbx_seq_one_letter_code
_entity_poly.pdbx_strand_id
1 'polypeptide(L)' 'MISEDERKSMLRAHSISPKIIRYLEEIGIERLADLRGADPQQIAMRIDIAVGRKHMNSLGVAALRNLIDLANNEPG' A
#
# COMPACT_ATOMS: atom_id res chain seq x y z
N MET A 1 -0.50 -13.98 0.00
CA MET A 1 -1.16 -13.57 1.25
C MET A 1 -0.13 -12.86 2.12
N ILE A 2 -0.43 -11.66 2.60
CA ILE A 2 0.50 -10.88 3.44
C ILE A 2 0.64 -11.57 4.81
N SER A 3 1.87 -11.81 5.28
CA SER A 3 2.08 -12.39 6.62
C SER A 3 1.67 -11.41 7.73
N GLU A 4 1.41 -11.91 8.94
CA GLU A 4 1.06 -11.02 10.06
C GLU A 4 2.19 -10.03 10.40
N ASP A 5 3.44 -10.45 10.28
CA ASP A 5 4.61 -9.60 10.52
C ASP A 5 4.73 -8.51 9.45
N GLU A 6 4.56 -8.84 8.16
CA GLU A 6 4.52 -7.86 7.08
C GLU A 6 3.37 -6.87 7.26
N ARG A 7 2.18 -7.37 7.63
CA ARG A 7 1.02 -6.51 7.93
C ARG A 7 1.33 -5.55 9.08
N LYS A 8 1.99 -6.00 10.15
CA LYS A 8 2.40 -5.13 11.27
C LYS A 8 3.42 -4.09 10.83
N SER A 9 4.40 -4.46 10.00
CA SER A 9 5.38 -3.51 9.43
C SER A 9 4.69 -2.45 8.59
N MET A 10 3.80 -2.84 7.67
CA MET A 10 3.02 -1.89 6.86
C MET A 10 2.13 -0.96 7.69
N LEU A 11 1.57 -1.44 8.80
CA LEU A 11 0.76 -0.62 9.72
C LEU A 11 1.56 0.46 10.47
N ARG A 12 2.91 0.41 10.44
CA ARG A 12 3.75 1.48 11.01
C ARG A 12 3.74 2.75 10.17
N ALA A 13 3.34 2.66 8.90
CA ALA A 13 3.28 3.82 8.03
C ALA A 13 2.21 4.81 8.50
N HIS A 14 2.53 6.10 8.44
CA HIS A 14 1.62 7.13 8.89
C HIS A 14 0.31 7.13 8.08
N SER A 15 -0.82 7.23 8.77
CA SER A 15 -2.18 7.22 8.18
C SER A 15 -2.54 5.97 7.36
N ILE A 16 -1.80 4.86 7.48
CA ILE A 16 -2.18 3.61 6.83
C ILE A 16 -3.31 2.92 7.60
N SER A 17 -4.33 2.50 6.86
CA SER A 17 -5.47 1.75 7.38
C SER A 17 -5.38 0.27 6.99
N PRO A 18 -5.90 -0.68 7.80
CA PRO A 18 -5.94 -2.11 7.46
C PRO A 18 -6.61 -2.41 6.11
N LYS A 19 -7.53 -1.53 5.69
CA LYS A 19 -8.20 -1.57 4.40
C LYS A 19 -7.25 -1.36 3.21
N ILE A 20 -6.28 -0.45 3.33
CA ILE A 20 -5.27 -0.24 2.29
C ILE A 20 -4.40 -1.48 2.14
N ILE A 21 -4.00 -2.09 3.26
CA ILE A 21 -3.22 -3.35 3.24
C ILE A 21 -3.99 -4.48 2.56
N ARG A 22 -5.29 -4.60 2.82
CA ARG A 22 -6.13 -5.56 2.10
C ARG A 22 -6.16 -5.28 0.60
N TYR A 23 -6.25 -4.02 0.19
CA TYR A 23 -6.21 -3.68 -1.24
C TYR A 23 -4.88 -4.00 -1.90
N LEU A 24 -3.76 -3.81 -1.19
CA LEU A 24 -2.44 -4.22 -1.67
C LEU A 24 -2.38 -5.73 -1.91
N GLU A 25 -2.89 -6.51 -0.97
CA GLU A 25 -3.01 -7.97 -1.12
C GLU A 25 -3.85 -8.37 -2.34
N GLU A 26 -4.99 -7.71 -2.55
CA GLU A 26 -5.89 -7.97 -3.70
C GLU A 26 -5.23 -7.66 -5.05
N ILE A 27 -4.27 -6.72 -5.11
CA ILE A 27 -3.50 -6.43 -6.33
C ILE A 27 -2.19 -7.21 -6.42
N GLY A 28 -1.96 -8.17 -5.52
CA GLY A 28 -0.82 -9.09 -5.52
C GLY A 28 0.45 -8.53 -4.87
N ILE A 29 0.35 -7.48 -4.04
CA ILE A 29 1.47 -6.96 -3.25
C ILE A 29 1.48 -7.68 -1.92
N GLU A 30 2.57 -8.40 -1.65
CA GLU A 30 2.66 -9.29 -0.49
C GLU A 30 3.66 -8.79 0.55
N ARG A 31 4.62 -7.94 0.15
CA ARG A 31 5.69 -7.44 1.01
C ARG A 31 5.81 -5.94 0.93
N LEU A 32 6.24 -5.32 2.02
CA LEU A 32 6.53 -3.88 2.05
C LEU A 32 7.63 -3.52 1.04
N ALA A 33 8.61 -4.41 0.87
CA ALA A 33 9.70 -4.24 -0.10
C ALA A 33 9.22 -4.15 -1.55
N ASP A 34 8.06 -4.73 -1.90
CA ASP A 34 7.50 -4.69 -3.26
C ASP A 34 7.02 -3.28 -3.65
N LEU A 35 6.85 -2.39 -2.67
CA LEU A 35 6.43 -0.99 -2.86
C LEU A 35 7.61 -0.04 -3.10
N ARG A 36 8.86 -0.52 -2.98
CA ARG A 36 10.04 0.33 -3.15
C ARG A 36 10.11 0.90 -4.56
N GLY A 37 10.27 2.22 -4.64
CA GLY A 37 10.29 2.95 -5.92
C GLY A 37 8.98 2.92 -6.70
N ALA A 38 7.88 2.40 -6.13
CA ALA A 38 6.58 2.44 -6.77
C ALA A 38 6.01 3.87 -6.78
N ASP A 39 5.17 4.17 -7.77
CA ASP A 39 4.43 5.42 -7.83
C ASP A 39 3.07 5.26 -7.10
N PRO A 40 2.73 6.12 -6.12
CA PRO A 40 1.51 5.97 -5.33
C PRO A 40 0.22 6.05 -6.18
N GLN A 41 0.24 6.81 -7.27
CA GLN A 41 -0.89 7.02 -8.16
C GLN A 41 -1.08 5.79 -9.06
N GLN A 42 0.01 5.14 -9.48
CA GLN A 42 -0.06 3.85 -10.17
C GLN A 42 -0.62 2.75 -9.27
N ILE A 43 -0.21 2.70 -7.99
CA ILE A 43 -0.78 1.76 -7.01
C ILE A 43 -2.26 2.05 -6.79
N ALA A 44 -2.64 3.32 -6.60
CA ALA A 44 -4.04 3.72 -6.47
C ALA A 44 -4.87 3.30 -7.69
N MET A 45 -4.37 3.53 -8.90
CA MET A 45 -5.05 3.11 -10.14
C MET A 45 -5.24 1.60 -10.21
N ARG A 46 -4.23 0.80 -9.84
CA ARG A 46 -4.34 -0.67 -9.81
C ARG A 46 -5.39 -1.13 -8.79
N ILE A 47 -5.41 -0.52 -7.61
CA ILE A 47 -6.43 -0.78 -6.59
C ILE A 47 -7.82 -0.44 -7.13
N ASP A 48 -7.98 0.75 -7.72
CA ASP A 48 -9.25 1.20 -8.29
C ASP A 48 -9.77 0.20 -9.32
N ILE A 49 -8.90 -0.30 -10.21
CA ILE A 49 -9.25 -1.33 -11.20
C ILE A 49 -9.73 -2.62 -10.52
N ALA A 50 -8.99 -3.10 -9.52
CA ALA A 50 -9.31 -4.36 -8.82
C ALA A 50 -10.62 -4.29 -8.03
N VAL A 51 -10.93 -3.14 -7.41
CA VAL A 51 -12.12 -2.97 -6.55
C VAL A 51 -13.37 -2.48 -7.30
N GLY A 52 -13.33 -2.42 -8.64
CA GLY A 52 -14.50 -2.05 -9.46
C GLY A 52 -14.63 -0.56 -9.77
N ARG A 53 -13.51 0.13 -9.99
CA ARG A 53 -13.38 1.53 -10.43
C ARG A 53 -13.86 2.58 -9.41
N LYS A 54 -13.73 2.31 -8.12
CA LYS A 54 -13.97 3.33 -7.09
C LYS A 54 -12.72 4.19 -6.95
N HIS A 55 -12.73 5.41 -7.48
CA HIS A 55 -11.59 6.31 -7.40
C HIS A 55 -11.13 6.53 -5.95
N MET A 56 -9.88 6.19 -5.66
CA MET A 56 -9.28 6.47 -4.36
C MET A 56 -9.23 7.98 -4.10
N ASN A 57 -9.59 8.42 -2.89
CA ASN A 57 -9.51 9.84 -2.55
C ASN A 57 -8.06 10.26 -2.24
N SER A 58 -7.83 11.56 -2.13
CA SER A 58 -6.51 12.13 -1.85
C SER A 58 -5.88 11.59 -0.56
N LEU A 59 -6.69 11.29 0.47
CA LEU A 59 -6.20 10.68 1.72
C LEU A 59 -5.68 9.26 1.51
N GLY A 60 -6.36 8.45 0.70
CA GLY A 60 -5.89 7.11 0.35
C GLY A 60 -4.58 7.15 -0.43
N VAL A 61 -4.46 8.07 -1.39
CA VAL A 61 -3.21 8.27 -2.16
C VAL A 61 -2.08 8.74 -1.24
N ALA A 62 -2.37 9.65 -0.30
CA ALA A 62 -1.38 10.08 0.70
C ALA A 62 -0.93 8.92 1.61
N ALA A 63 -1.85 8.04 2.01
CA ALA A 63 -1.49 6.85 2.81
C ALA A 63 -0.59 5.88 2.02
N LEU A 64 -0.86 5.68 0.72
CA LEU A 64 0.01 4.89 -0.16
C LEU A 64 1.40 5.52 -0.28
N ARG A 65 1.49 6.84 -0.42
CA ARG A 65 2.76 7.56 -0.45
C ARG A 65 3.55 7.34 0.83
N ASN A 66 2.92 7.50 2.01
CA ASN A 66 3.59 7.28 3.29
C ASN A 66 4.10 5.84 3.44
N LEU A 67 3.36 4.87 2.90
CA LEU A 67 3.77 3.46 2.90
C LEU A 67 4.97 3.20 1.99
N ILE A 68 5.00 3.82 0.80
CA ILE A 68 6.14 3.75 -0.12
C ILE A 68 7.36 4.44 0.50
N ASP A 69 7.17 5.60 1.12
CA ASP A 69 8.23 6.31 1.84
C ASP A 69 8.79 5.43 2.99
N LEU A 70 7.94 4.74 3.73
CA LEU A 70 8.39 3.76 4.73
C LEU A 70 9.21 2.63 4.08
N ALA A 71 8.69 2.03 3.00
CA ALA A 71 9.38 0.95 2.28
C ALA A 71 10.76 1.36 1.76
N ASN A 72 10.91 2.61 1.30
CA ASN A 72 12.16 3.16 0.80
C ASN A 72 13.18 3.44 1.91
N ASN A 73 12.72 3.72 3.14
CA ASN A 73 13.58 4.04 4.28
C ASN A 73 13.89 2.85 5.19
N GLU A 74 13.09 1.78 5.16
CA GLU A 74 13.43 0.55 5.88
C GLU A 74 14.53 -0.22 5.15
N PRO A 75 15.68 -0.53 5.79
CA PRO A 75 16.63 -1.49 5.26
C PRO A 75 15.95 -2.86 5.25
N GLY A 76 15.76 -3.44 4.05
CA GLY A 76 15.17 -4.76 3.88
C GLY A 76 16.19 -5.86 4.00
#